data_AF-A0A929ZFL3-F1
#
_entry.id   AF-A0A929ZFL3-F1
#
_cell.length_a   1.000
_cell.length_b   1.000
_cell.length_c   1.000
_cell.angle_alpha   90.00
_cell.angle_beta   90.00
_cell.angle_gamma   90.00
#
_symmetry.space_group_name_H-M   'P 1'
#
loop_
_entity.id
_entity.type
_entity.pdbx_description
1 polymer ?
#
loop_
_entity_poly.entity_id
_entity_poly.type
_entity_poly.pdbx_seq_one_letter_code
_entity_poly.pdbx_strand_id
1 'polypeptide(L)'
;MVNTAPNMINAQATRESSRRSWSAVRGCARLVLGLFLLLVAPVQLGIAVYDQAHHGMGEAVAWPNWTGWVMALCGIGVLSRGAGLRRSGRQKMAEIAEKWAALERQRSEGESVFSTLIGAGHYEVGLTARYEHARAERARVGARIAAHRSPGFFASLSEASGGAEDEIIAQMDRLADADAAMMAARDLFAFAPGWRDVWKSEIGPIIEDLDVLDDVADTLESVNTDPGILAEIEAFRERVGDHKDTVNDLGKRLEDGQVGPAQALEELDRITGEARARTAELIEATLATDASPRGRRRYARWKGEGISLSAANAEYDGCYWSEDADNDIEYNPSATIRLITNSAGVDFEGRPAPATGVLVAGRSPIYLLPMYLDRYLSDDVDEAGEGSSPT
;
A
#
# COMPACT_ATOMS: atom_id res chain seq x y z
N MET A 1 -53.16 -8.90 20.98
CA MET A 1 -52.65 -10.02 20.17
C MET A 1 -51.27 -9.63 19.69
N VAL A 2 -50.24 -10.28 20.24
CA VAL A 2 -48.82 -10.01 19.94
C VAL A 2 -48.47 -10.74 18.66
N ASN A 3 -47.94 -10.03 17.67
CA ASN A 3 -47.48 -10.59 16.40
C ASN A 3 -45.96 -10.76 16.50
N THR A 4 -45.50 -12.00 16.61
CA THR A 4 -44.09 -12.39 16.75
C THR A 4 -43.47 -12.51 15.36
N ALA A 5 -42.61 -11.57 14.98
CA ALA A 5 -41.77 -11.67 13.78
C ALA A 5 -40.63 -12.70 14.01
N PRO A 6 -40.30 -13.57 13.04
CA PRO A 6 -39.23 -14.55 13.20
C PRO A 6 -37.84 -13.92 13.01
N ASN A 7 -36.92 -14.28 13.91
CA ASN A 7 -35.52 -13.85 14.00
C ASN A 7 -34.71 -14.03 12.70
N MET A 8 -34.32 -12.92 12.05
CA MET A 8 -33.35 -12.92 10.94
C MET A 8 -31.93 -13.34 11.35
N ILE A 9 -31.58 -13.18 12.63
CA ILE A 9 -30.23 -13.51 13.16
C ILE A 9 -29.95 -15.03 13.08
N ASN A 10 -30.96 -15.88 13.31
CA ASN A 10 -30.80 -17.33 13.20
C ASN A 10 -30.67 -17.82 11.75
N ALA A 11 -31.22 -17.10 10.77
CA ALA A 11 -31.14 -17.46 9.35
C ALA A 11 -29.77 -17.10 8.73
N GLN A 12 -29.12 -16.03 9.19
CA GLN A 12 -27.76 -15.68 8.79
C GLN A 12 -26.71 -16.60 9.44
N ALA A 13 -26.84 -16.90 10.74
CA ALA A 13 -25.95 -17.82 11.45
C ALA A 13 -26.02 -19.26 10.89
N THR A 14 -27.21 -19.72 10.46
CA THR A 14 -27.38 -21.03 9.80
C THR A 14 -26.86 -21.03 8.35
N ARG A 15 -26.92 -19.91 7.61
CA ARG A 15 -26.30 -19.78 6.27
C ARG A 15 -24.77 -19.79 6.32
N GLU A 16 -24.17 -19.12 7.29
CA GLU A 16 -22.72 -19.13 7.50
C GLU A 16 -22.22 -20.48 8.02
N SER A 17 -22.95 -21.11 8.95
CA SER A 17 -22.72 -22.48 9.40
C SER A 17 -22.83 -23.50 8.26
N SER A 18 -23.85 -23.37 7.40
CA SER A 18 -24.07 -24.24 6.24
C SER A 18 -23.00 -24.05 5.16
N ARG A 19 -22.51 -22.82 4.93
CA ARG A 19 -21.40 -22.56 4.00
C ARG A 19 -20.06 -23.07 4.52
N ARG A 20 -19.79 -22.94 5.83
CA ARG A 20 -18.61 -23.53 6.53
C ARG A 20 -18.64 -25.06 6.56
N SER A 21 -19.83 -25.66 6.69
CA SER A 21 -20.04 -27.12 6.62
C SER A 21 -19.73 -27.66 5.22
N TRP A 22 -20.24 -27.01 4.18
CA TRP A 22 -20.03 -27.43 2.79
C TRP A 22 -18.58 -27.26 2.29
N SER A 23 -17.84 -26.28 2.81
CA SER A 23 -16.43 -26.07 2.45
C SER A 23 -15.50 -27.08 3.11
N ALA A 24 -15.72 -27.41 4.38
CA ALA A 24 -15.01 -28.49 5.06
C ALA A 24 -15.26 -29.85 4.38
N VAL A 25 -16.49 -30.09 3.92
CA VAL A 25 -16.86 -31.29 3.13
C VAL A 25 -16.13 -31.33 1.78
N ARG A 26 -15.91 -30.19 1.10
CA ARG A 26 -15.16 -30.15 -0.17
C ARG A 26 -13.64 -30.33 0.00
N GLY A 27 -13.03 -29.76 1.03
CA GLY A 27 -11.63 -29.98 1.36
C GLY A 27 -11.35 -31.44 1.77
N CYS A 28 -12.27 -32.00 2.57
CA CYS A 28 -12.27 -33.42 2.90
C CYS A 28 -12.51 -34.28 1.66
N ALA A 29 -13.44 -33.91 0.78
CA ALA A 29 -13.69 -34.62 -0.48
C ALA A 29 -12.49 -34.60 -1.43
N ARG A 30 -11.69 -33.52 -1.49
CA ARG A 30 -10.45 -33.48 -2.28
C ARG A 30 -9.35 -34.37 -1.71
N LEU A 31 -9.22 -34.45 -0.37
CA LEU A 31 -8.31 -35.38 0.29
C LEU A 31 -8.78 -36.83 0.14
N VAL A 32 -10.07 -37.09 0.29
CA VAL A 32 -10.70 -38.41 0.09
C VAL A 32 -10.60 -38.84 -1.36
N LEU A 33 -10.82 -37.93 -2.33
CA LEU A 33 -10.66 -38.20 -3.75
C LEU A 33 -9.18 -38.44 -4.10
N GLY A 34 -8.25 -37.60 -3.61
CA GLY A 34 -6.81 -37.81 -3.80
C GLY A 34 -6.31 -39.13 -3.21
N LEU A 35 -6.81 -39.51 -2.02
CA LEU A 35 -6.54 -40.80 -1.38
C LEU A 35 -7.18 -41.95 -2.16
N PHE A 36 -8.42 -41.80 -2.63
CA PHE A 36 -9.13 -42.79 -3.43
C PHE A 36 -8.40 -43.06 -4.75
N LEU A 37 -8.02 -42.02 -5.49
CA LEU A 37 -7.28 -42.14 -6.74
C LEU A 37 -5.89 -42.77 -6.55
N LEU A 38 -5.25 -42.52 -5.41
CA LEU A 38 -3.95 -43.11 -5.06
C LEU A 38 -4.07 -44.58 -4.62
N LEU A 39 -5.21 -44.98 -4.02
CA LEU A 39 -5.44 -46.33 -3.52
C LEU A 39 -6.06 -47.30 -4.54
N VAL A 40 -6.75 -46.82 -5.57
CA VAL A 40 -7.45 -47.69 -6.54
C VAL A 40 -6.50 -48.67 -7.24
N ALA A 41 -5.35 -48.22 -7.75
CA ALA A 41 -4.39 -49.09 -8.43
C ALA A 41 -3.68 -50.10 -7.48
N PRO A 42 -3.16 -49.69 -6.30
CA PRO A 42 -2.58 -50.64 -5.35
C PRO A 42 -3.60 -51.64 -4.77
N VAL A 43 -4.85 -51.25 -4.56
CA VAL A 43 -5.90 -52.16 -4.09
C VAL A 43 -6.27 -53.18 -5.16
N GLN A 44 -6.41 -52.77 -6.44
CA GLN A 44 -6.64 -53.73 -7.52
C GLN A 44 -5.46 -54.70 -7.71
N LEU A 45 -4.24 -54.21 -7.54
CA LEU A 45 -3.03 -55.05 -7.61
C LEU A 45 -2.95 -56.03 -6.43
N GLY A 46 -3.32 -55.59 -5.22
CA GLY A 46 -3.43 -56.45 -4.04
C GLY A 46 -4.51 -57.54 -4.17
N ILE A 47 -5.67 -57.21 -4.74
CA ILE A 47 -6.73 -58.17 -5.04
C ILE A 47 -6.29 -59.17 -6.10
N ALA A 48 -5.63 -58.72 -7.18
CA ALA A 48 -5.10 -59.58 -8.23
C ALA A 48 -4.04 -60.57 -7.70
N VAL A 49 -3.14 -60.11 -6.82
CA VAL A 49 -2.11 -60.96 -6.19
C VAL A 49 -2.74 -61.95 -5.18
N TYR A 50 -3.76 -61.53 -4.43
CA TYR A 50 -4.49 -62.38 -3.50
C TYR A 50 -5.27 -63.49 -4.22
N ASP A 51 -5.94 -63.15 -5.33
CA ASP A 51 -6.69 -64.10 -6.16
C ASP A 51 -5.74 -65.09 -6.86
N GLN A 52 -4.60 -64.60 -7.35
CA GLN A 52 -3.53 -65.42 -7.93
C GLN A 52 -2.91 -66.40 -6.91
N ALA A 53 -2.87 -66.04 -5.62
CA ALA A 53 -2.35 -66.88 -4.55
C ALA A 53 -3.35 -67.95 -4.05
N HIS A 54 -4.65 -67.81 -4.36
CA HIS A 54 -5.69 -68.73 -3.87
C HIS A 54 -6.37 -69.57 -4.95
N HIS A 55 -6.38 -69.17 -6.23
CA HIS A 55 -7.15 -69.89 -7.26
C HIS A 55 -6.37 -70.47 -8.44
N GLY A 56 -5.06 -70.21 -8.58
CA GLY A 56 -4.25 -70.81 -9.65
C GLY A 56 -4.63 -70.30 -11.05
N MET A 57 -3.67 -70.29 -11.96
CA MET A 57 -3.71 -69.53 -13.23
C MET A 57 -4.80 -70.00 -14.21
N GLY A 58 -6.04 -69.55 -14.03
CA GLY A 58 -7.17 -69.86 -14.89
C GLY A 58 -8.10 -68.66 -15.05
N GLU A 59 -7.93 -67.96 -16.16
CA GLU A 59 -8.67 -66.80 -16.68
C GLU A 59 -8.25 -65.40 -16.17
N ALA A 60 -8.19 -64.47 -17.14
CA ALA A 60 -7.50 -63.19 -17.14
C ALA A 60 -7.50 -62.41 -15.81
N VAL A 61 -6.35 -62.46 -15.12
CA VAL A 61 -6.01 -61.50 -14.07
C VAL A 61 -6.01 -60.10 -14.69
N ALA A 62 -7.04 -59.30 -14.39
CA ALA A 62 -7.18 -57.93 -14.86
C ALA A 62 -6.11 -57.04 -14.21
N TRP A 63 -4.91 -57.04 -14.78
CA TRP A 63 -3.85 -56.09 -14.44
C TRP A 63 -4.41 -54.66 -14.51
N PRO A 64 -4.01 -53.75 -13.59
CA PRO A 64 -4.52 -52.39 -13.58
C PRO A 64 -4.39 -51.76 -14.97
N ASN A 65 -5.51 -51.32 -15.54
CA ASN A 65 -5.52 -50.64 -16.83
C ASN A 65 -4.62 -49.39 -16.81
N TRP A 66 -4.15 -48.95 -17.98
CA TRP A 66 -3.28 -47.77 -18.07
C TRP A 66 -3.90 -46.52 -17.42
N THR A 67 -5.24 -46.42 -17.43
CA THR A 67 -6.00 -45.35 -16.78
C THR A 67 -5.87 -45.38 -15.26
N GLY A 68 -5.78 -46.55 -14.62
CA GLY A 68 -5.54 -46.68 -13.17
C GLY A 68 -4.18 -46.09 -12.74
N TRP A 69 -3.13 -46.30 -13.54
CA TRP A 69 -1.82 -45.70 -13.30
C TRP A 69 -1.80 -44.18 -13.52
N VAL A 70 -2.54 -43.69 -14.52
CA VAL A 70 -2.74 -42.24 -14.73
C VAL A 70 -3.44 -41.60 -13.53
N MET A 71 -4.49 -42.23 -13.01
CA MET A 71 -5.21 -41.71 -11.84
C MET A 71 -4.34 -41.66 -10.57
N ALA A 72 -3.47 -42.66 -10.37
CA ALA A 72 -2.52 -42.66 -9.26
C ALA A 72 -1.49 -41.53 -9.37
N LEU A 73 -0.95 -41.27 -10.57
CA LEU A 73 -0.04 -40.15 -10.82
C LEU A 73 -0.73 -38.79 -10.64
N CYS A 74 -1.99 -38.65 -11.08
CA CYS A 74 -2.80 -37.47 -10.82
C CYS A 74 -3.04 -37.26 -9.31
N GLY A 75 -3.34 -38.33 -8.55
CA GLY A 75 -3.49 -38.29 -7.10
C GLY A 75 -2.20 -37.84 -6.38
N ILE A 76 -1.05 -38.36 -6.80
CA ILE A 76 0.28 -37.93 -6.29
C ILE A 76 0.52 -36.45 -6.62
N GLY A 77 0.19 -35.99 -7.83
CA GLY A 77 0.35 -34.59 -8.24
C GLY A 77 -0.49 -33.61 -7.42
N VAL A 78 -1.74 -33.97 -7.10
CA VAL A 78 -2.62 -33.14 -6.25
C VAL A 78 -2.12 -33.10 -4.80
N LEU A 79 -1.70 -34.24 -4.26
CA LEU A 79 -1.18 -34.32 -2.89
C LEU A 79 0.18 -33.62 -2.74
N SER A 80 1.08 -33.76 -3.71
CA SER A 80 2.38 -33.09 -3.71
C SER A 80 2.22 -31.56 -3.85
N ARG A 81 1.30 -31.11 -4.71
CA ARG A 81 0.94 -29.68 -4.80
C ARG A 81 0.35 -29.16 -3.50
N GLY A 82 -0.57 -29.90 -2.87
CA GLY A 82 -1.14 -29.54 -1.57
C GLY A 82 -0.10 -29.50 -0.44
N ALA A 83 0.82 -30.46 -0.40
CA ALA A 83 1.91 -30.49 0.57
C ALA A 83 2.92 -29.35 0.34
N GLY A 84 3.22 -29.03 -0.92
CA GLY A 84 4.06 -27.89 -1.33
C GLY A 84 3.48 -26.56 -0.87
N LEU A 85 2.19 -26.31 -1.11
CA LEU A 85 1.49 -25.11 -0.64
C LEU A 85 1.50 -25.01 0.89
N ARG A 86 1.26 -26.11 1.61
CA ARG A 86 1.36 -26.13 3.08
C ARG A 86 2.76 -25.89 3.61
N ARG A 87 3.81 -26.28 2.88
CA ARG A 87 5.20 -26.03 3.26
C ARG A 87 5.56 -24.58 3.02
N SER A 88 5.22 -24.04 1.85
CA SER A 88 5.41 -22.64 1.50
C SER A 88 4.67 -21.70 2.46
N GLY A 89 3.40 -21.99 2.78
CA GLY A 89 2.63 -21.21 3.77
C GLY A 89 3.25 -21.25 5.17
N ARG A 90 3.77 -22.41 5.62
CA ARG A 90 4.50 -22.50 6.90
C ARG A 90 5.80 -21.70 6.90
N GLN A 91 6.52 -21.68 5.78
CA GLN A 91 7.75 -20.88 5.64
C GLN A 91 7.44 -19.38 5.71
N LYS A 92 6.44 -18.89 4.94
CA LYS A 92 5.98 -17.49 5.02
C LYS A 92 5.53 -17.10 6.44
N MET A 93 4.85 -18.00 7.15
CA MET A 93 4.46 -17.73 8.55
C MET A 93 5.66 -17.65 9.51
N ALA A 94 6.70 -18.45 9.29
CA ALA A 94 7.93 -18.36 10.06
C ALA A 94 8.62 -17.00 9.81
N GLU A 95 8.68 -16.57 8.55
CA GLU A 95 9.21 -15.27 8.15
C GLU A 95 8.44 -14.11 8.79
N ILE A 96 7.11 -14.10 8.70
CA ILE A 96 6.28 -13.08 9.36
C ILE A 96 6.51 -13.07 10.87
N ALA A 97 6.60 -14.25 11.51
CA ALA A 97 6.83 -14.32 12.95
C ALA A 97 8.22 -13.78 13.34
N GLU A 98 9.25 -14.06 12.53
CA GLU A 98 10.61 -13.57 12.74
C GLU A 98 10.71 -12.06 12.54
N LYS A 99 10.24 -11.54 11.40
CA LYS A 99 10.23 -10.10 11.11
C LYS A 99 9.43 -9.34 12.18
N TRP A 100 8.27 -9.86 12.60
CA TRP A 100 7.45 -9.21 13.64
C TRP A 100 8.16 -9.16 14.99
N ALA A 101 8.87 -10.24 15.36
CA ALA A 101 9.66 -10.27 16.58
C ALA A 101 10.83 -9.28 16.53
N ALA A 102 11.44 -9.06 15.36
CA ALA A 102 12.47 -8.03 15.19
C ALA A 102 11.90 -6.61 15.38
N LEU A 103 10.77 -6.30 14.75
CA LEU A 103 10.07 -5.02 14.90
C LEU A 103 9.67 -4.72 16.35
N GLU A 104 9.22 -5.73 17.11
CA GLU A 104 8.83 -5.52 18.50
C GLU A 104 10.04 -5.29 19.41
N ARG A 105 11.22 -5.84 19.08
CA ARG A 105 12.47 -5.55 19.81
C ARG A 105 12.94 -4.11 19.61
N GLN A 106 12.78 -3.55 18.41
CA GLN A 106 13.20 -2.18 18.09
C GLN A 106 12.22 -1.13 18.61
N ARG A 107 10.96 -1.51 18.87
CA ARG A 107 9.90 -0.61 19.30
C ARG A 107 10.28 0.30 20.49
N SER A 108 10.90 -0.25 21.53
CA SER A 108 11.25 0.55 22.72
C SER A 108 12.29 1.63 22.43
N GLU A 109 13.18 1.38 21.47
CA GLU A 109 14.17 2.36 21.03
C GLU A 109 13.48 3.51 20.29
N GLY A 110 12.58 3.20 19.34
CA GLY A 110 11.78 4.21 18.64
C GLY A 110 10.93 5.06 19.59
N GLU A 111 10.26 4.45 20.58
CA GLU A 111 9.47 5.16 21.61
C GLU A 111 10.34 6.08 22.48
N SER A 112 11.55 5.64 22.84
CA SER A 112 12.52 6.44 23.61
C SER A 112 13.04 7.63 22.81
N VAL A 113 13.36 7.41 21.53
CA VAL A 113 13.83 8.46 20.62
C VAL A 113 12.74 9.51 20.42
N PHE A 114 11.53 9.08 20.09
CA PHE A 114 10.37 9.96 19.96
C PHE A 114 10.16 10.83 21.22
N SER A 115 10.15 10.21 22.41
CA SER A 115 9.97 10.94 23.67
C SER A 115 11.05 11.99 23.91
N THR A 116 12.30 11.70 23.51
CA THR A 116 13.42 12.64 23.62
C THR A 116 13.26 13.82 22.66
N LEU A 117 12.88 13.54 21.41
CA LEU A 117 12.68 14.57 20.37
C LEU A 117 11.56 15.55 20.75
N ILE A 118 10.41 15.02 21.19
CA ILE A 118 9.28 15.86 21.62
C ILE A 118 9.63 16.61 22.90
N GLY A 119 10.32 15.98 23.86
CA GLY A 119 10.79 16.66 25.07
C GLY A 119 11.76 17.82 24.80
N ALA A 120 12.48 17.79 23.67
CA ALA A 120 13.36 18.86 23.21
C ALA A 120 12.65 19.91 22.33
N GLY A 121 11.35 19.73 22.02
CA GLY A 121 10.56 20.65 21.20
C GLY A 121 10.85 20.60 19.70
N HIS A 122 11.36 19.48 19.19
CA HIS A 122 11.72 19.33 17.78
C HIS A 122 10.54 18.90 16.93
N TYR A 123 10.18 19.70 15.90
CA TYR A 123 9.20 19.38 14.84
C TYR A 123 7.98 18.56 15.34
N GLU A 124 7.38 19.03 16.43
CA GLU A 124 6.50 18.23 17.29
C GLU A 124 5.26 17.69 16.57
N VAL A 125 4.62 18.54 15.76
CA VAL A 125 3.37 18.21 15.07
C VAL A 125 3.57 17.09 14.03
N GLY A 126 4.65 17.17 13.25
CA GLY A 126 4.97 16.17 12.23
C GLY A 126 5.40 14.84 12.84
N LEU A 127 6.33 14.87 13.80
CA LEU A 127 6.81 13.66 14.49
C LEU A 127 5.70 12.95 15.25
N THR A 128 4.83 13.70 15.94
CA THR A 128 3.71 13.11 16.70
C THR A 128 2.76 12.38 15.77
N ALA A 129 2.34 13.00 14.67
CA ALA A 129 1.44 12.34 13.73
C ALA A 129 2.06 11.09 13.10
N ARG A 130 3.33 11.17 12.70
CA ARG A 130 4.04 10.01 12.16
C ARG A 130 4.11 8.86 13.16
N TYR A 131 4.44 9.15 14.42
CA TYR A 131 4.46 8.15 15.49
C TYR A 131 3.07 7.54 15.75
N GLU A 132 2.01 8.35 15.79
CA GLU A 132 0.64 7.88 15.99
C GLU A 132 0.15 6.97 14.86
N HIS A 133 0.43 7.32 13.60
CA HIS A 133 0.10 6.48 12.44
C HIS A 133 0.83 5.14 12.48
N ALA A 134 2.14 5.15 12.74
CA ALA A 134 2.93 3.92 12.87
C ALA A 134 2.44 3.05 14.03
N ARG A 135 2.09 3.65 15.18
CA ARG A 135 1.53 2.95 16.33
C ARG A 135 0.19 2.30 16.02
N ALA A 136 -0.71 3.01 15.33
CA ALA A 136 -2.00 2.49 14.93
C ALA A 136 -1.84 1.31 13.95
N GLU A 137 -0.93 1.42 12.99
CA GLU A 137 -0.66 0.35 12.03
C GLU A 137 -0.03 -0.87 12.69
N ARG A 138 0.91 -0.66 13.61
CA ARG A 138 1.50 -1.75 14.41
C ARG A 138 0.41 -2.52 15.18
N ALA A 139 -0.57 -1.82 15.76
CA ALA A 139 -1.71 -2.49 16.42
C ALA A 139 -2.58 -3.29 15.42
N ARG A 140 -2.84 -2.75 14.23
CA ARG A 140 -3.62 -3.43 13.17
C ARG A 140 -2.90 -4.68 12.64
N VAL A 141 -1.62 -4.54 12.28
CA VAL A 141 -0.77 -5.64 11.81
C VAL A 141 -0.65 -6.72 12.89
N GLY A 142 -0.42 -6.33 14.15
CA GLY A 142 -0.38 -7.26 15.27
C GLY A 142 -1.68 -8.06 15.43
N ALA A 143 -2.84 -7.39 15.29
CA ALA A 143 -4.13 -8.06 15.32
C ALA A 143 -4.33 -9.01 14.11
N ARG A 144 -3.92 -8.60 12.90
CA ARG A 144 -3.93 -9.45 11.70
C ARG A 144 -3.07 -10.70 11.92
N ILE A 145 -1.83 -10.56 12.38
CA ILE A 145 -0.91 -11.68 12.65
C ILE A 145 -1.50 -12.62 13.72
N ALA A 146 -2.09 -12.08 14.79
CA ALA A 146 -2.75 -12.89 15.81
C ALA A 146 -3.93 -13.70 15.23
N ALA A 147 -4.76 -13.09 14.39
CA ALA A 147 -5.83 -13.77 13.68
C ALA A 147 -5.29 -14.86 12.74
N HIS A 148 -4.15 -14.63 12.08
CA HIS A 148 -3.52 -15.60 11.17
C HIS A 148 -2.97 -16.84 11.90
N ARG A 149 -2.65 -16.73 13.20
CA ARG A 149 -2.23 -17.87 14.05
C ARG A 149 -3.41 -18.74 14.52
N SER A 150 -4.66 -18.35 14.25
CA SER A 150 -5.86 -19.08 14.68
C SER A 150 -6.05 -20.38 13.87
N PRO A 151 -6.34 -21.53 14.51
CA PRO A 151 -6.59 -22.79 13.79
C PRO A 151 -7.69 -22.72 12.72
N GLY A 152 -8.70 -21.85 12.93
CA GLY A 152 -9.81 -21.65 11.99
C GLY A 152 -9.46 -20.89 10.71
N PHE A 153 -8.38 -20.11 10.71
CA PHE A 153 -7.95 -19.31 9.56
C PHE A 153 -7.28 -20.17 8.47
N PHE A 154 -6.51 -21.18 8.86
CA PHE A 154 -5.92 -22.15 7.94
C PHE A 154 -6.97 -22.97 7.16
N ALA A 155 -8.20 -23.09 7.69
CA ALA A 155 -9.30 -23.74 6.99
C ALA A 155 -9.90 -22.85 5.87
N SER A 156 -9.80 -21.52 5.97
CA SER A 156 -10.29 -20.57 4.96
C SER A 156 -9.28 -20.22 3.86
N LEU A 157 -7.98 -20.41 4.08
CA LEU A 157 -6.93 -20.06 3.11
C LEU A 157 -6.89 -20.95 1.85
N SER A 158 -7.55 -22.10 1.86
CA SER A 158 -7.61 -23.00 0.70
C SER A 158 -8.24 -22.38 -0.56
N GLU A 159 -8.94 -21.24 -0.46
CA GLU A 159 -9.62 -20.61 -1.59
C GLU A 159 -9.22 -19.15 -1.89
N ALA A 160 -8.43 -18.47 -1.04
CA ALA A 160 -8.20 -17.01 -1.18
C ALA A 160 -6.78 -16.45 -0.91
N SER A 161 -5.78 -17.27 -0.56
CA SER A 161 -4.53 -16.80 0.08
C SER A 161 -3.35 -16.49 -0.87
N GLY A 162 -3.59 -15.76 -1.95
CA GLY A 162 -2.48 -15.36 -2.82
C GLY A 162 -1.58 -14.27 -2.22
N GLY A 163 -2.19 -13.24 -1.63
CA GLY A 163 -1.50 -11.98 -1.33
C GLY A 163 -1.71 -11.41 0.08
N ALA A 164 -2.50 -12.03 0.95
CA ALA A 164 -2.73 -11.50 2.30
C ALA A 164 -1.46 -11.55 3.16
N GLU A 165 -0.65 -12.60 3.00
CA GLU A 165 0.67 -12.72 3.64
C GLU A 165 1.65 -11.68 3.10
N ASP A 166 1.64 -11.44 1.78
CA ASP A 166 2.54 -10.48 1.14
C ASP A 166 2.18 -9.05 1.52
N GLU A 167 0.88 -8.75 1.65
CA GLU A 167 0.40 -7.47 2.19
C GLU A 167 0.84 -7.26 3.65
N ILE A 168 0.77 -8.29 4.50
CA ILE A 168 1.27 -8.20 5.89
C ILE A 168 2.78 -7.92 5.89
N ILE A 169 3.54 -8.59 5.03
CA ILE A 169 4.99 -8.35 4.92
C ILE A 169 5.26 -6.91 4.48
N ALA A 170 4.56 -6.41 3.45
CA ALA A 170 4.70 -5.03 3.00
C ALA A 170 4.34 -4.00 4.09
N GLN A 171 3.29 -4.25 4.87
CA GLN A 171 2.92 -3.41 6.02
C GLN A 171 4.00 -3.44 7.12
N MET A 172 4.63 -4.59 7.34
CA MET A 172 5.75 -4.72 8.29
C MET A 172 7.01 -4.02 7.81
N ASP A 173 7.29 -4.03 6.50
CA ASP A 173 8.40 -3.29 5.91
C ASP A 173 8.17 -1.77 6.07
N ARG A 174 6.96 -1.27 5.80
CA ARG A 174 6.60 0.13 6.09
C ARG A 174 6.75 0.48 7.58
N LEU A 175 6.44 -0.44 8.51
CA LEU A 175 6.66 -0.23 9.94
C LEU A 175 8.16 -0.15 10.30
N ALA A 176 9.01 -0.93 9.64
CA ALA A 176 10.45 -0.82 9.79
C ALA A 176 10.94 0.56 9.31
N ASP A 177 10.42 1.04 8.18
CA ASP A 177 10.72 2.38 7.66
C ASP A 177 10.23 3.50 8.56
N ALA A 178 9.11 3.30 9.26
CA ALA A 178 8.63 4.25 10.27
C ALA A 178 9.58 4.35 11.48
N ASP A 179 10.11 3.22 11.95
CA ASP A 179 11.13 3.21 13.00
C ASP A 179 12.45 3.83 12.48
N ALA A 180 12.85 3.55 11.23
CA ALA A 180 14.00 4.16 10.57
C ALA A 180 13.88 5.68 10.47
N ALA A 181 12.69 6.21 10.17
CA ALA A 181 12.43 7.64 10.14
C ALA A 181 12.57 8.32 11.51
N MET A 182 12.20 7.64 12.61
CA MET A 182 12.46 8.17 13.95
C MET A 182 13.97 8.27 14.24
N MET A 183 14.74 7.29 13.76
CA MET A 183 16.20 7.30 13.86
C MET A 183 16.81 8.37 12.96
N ALA A 184 16.29 8.55 11.74
CA ALA A 184 16.69 9.60 10.82
C ALA A 184 16.44 10.98 11.42
N ALA A 185 15.27 11.19 12.07
CA ALA A 185 14.98 12.41 12.81
C ALA A 185 16.03 12.66 13.90
N ARG A 186 16.30 11.67 14.76
CA ARG A 186 17.36 11.78 15.78
C ARG A 186 18.70 12.18 15.18
N ASP A 187 19.10 11.52 14.10
CA ASP A 187 20.40 11.73 13.46
C ASP A 187 20.49 13.11 12.81
N LEU A 188 19.40 13.59 12.20
CA LEU A 188 19.29 14.95 11.67
C LEU A 188 19.37 16.00 12.78
N PHE A 189 18.56 15.86 13.84
CA PHE A 189 18.53 16.80 14.96
C PHE A 189 19.85 16.85 15.75
N ALA A 190 20.57 15.73 15.82
CA ALA A 190 21.86 15.64 16.47
C ALA A 190 23.06 15.97 15.55
N PHE A 191 22.81 16.25 14.26
CA PHE A 191 23.85 16.33 13.22
C PHE A 191 24.83 15.16 13.27
N ALA A 192 24.31 13.93 13.44
CA ALA A 192 25.10 12.71 13.46
C ALA A 192 25.82 12.49 12.12
N PRO A 193 26.92 11.71 12.03
CA PRO A 193 27.75 11.64 10.83
C PRO A 193 27.03 11.35 9.49
N GLY A 194 25.85 10.71 9.51
CA GLY A 194 25.01 10.43 8.34
C GLY A 194 23.87 11.41 8.07
N TRP A 195 23.79 12.55 8.78
CA TRP A 195 22.66 13.49 8.67
C TRP A 195 22.44 14.03 7.24
N ARG A 196 23.49 14.14 6.43
CA ARG A 196 23.38 14.60 5.03
C ARG A 196 22.61 13.63 4.15
N ASP A 197 22.72 12.32 4.40
CA ASP A 197 21.96 11.32 3.65
C ASP A 197 20.49 11.30 4.07
N VAL A 198 20.22 11.56 5.36
CA VAL A 198 18.87 11.84 5.86
C VAL A 198 18.29 13.06 5.15
N TRP A 199 19.04 14.17 5.09
CA TRP A 199 18.58 15.39 4.45
C TRP A 199 18.29 15.20 2.95
N LYS A 200 19.16 14.48 2.21
CA LYS A 200 18.91 14.13 0.81
C LYS A 200 17.61 13.34 0.62
N SER A 201 17.34 12.39 1.51
CA SER A 201 16.09 11.62 1.47
C SER A 201 14.88 12.50 1.80
N GLU A 202 15.05 13.49 2.66
CA GLU A 202 13.99 14.38 3.12
C GLU A 202 13.55 15.41 2.08
N ILE A 203 14.47 15.89 1.24
CA ILE A 203 14.14 16.83 0.16
C ILE A 203 13.50 16.15 -1.05
N GLY A 204 13.69 14.83 -1.22
CA GLY A 204 13.20 14.07 -2.37
C GLY A 204 11.71 14.29 -2.67
N PRO A 205 10.78 14.13 -1.70
CA PRO A 205 9.36 14.37 -1.93
C PRO A 205 9.04 15.82 -2.34
N ILE A 206 9.87 16.79 -1.92
CA ILE A 206 9.65 18.20 -2.25
C ILE A 206 10.08 18.49 -3.68
N ILE A 207 11.18 17.90 -4.15
CA ILE A 207 11.60 18.04 -5.55
C ILE A 207 10.58 17.34 -6.45
N GLU A 208 10.16 16.11 -6.13
CA GLU A 208 9.09 15.41 -6.87
C GLU A 208 7.78 16.22 -6.90
N ASP A 209 7.38 16.83 -5.79
CA ASP A 209 6.22 17.73 -5.77
C ASP A 209 6.40 18.89 -6.75
N LEU A 210 7.53 19.58 -6.70
CA LEU A 210 7.80 20.75 -7.52
C LEU A 210 7.90 20.41 -9.01
N ASP A 211 8.44 19.23 -9.35
CA ASP A 211 8.47 18.70 -10.72
C ASP A 211 7.04 18.43 -11.24
N VAL A 212 6.23 17.70 -10.47
CA VAL A 212 4.84 17.42 -10.87
C VAL A 212 4.02 18.70 -10.99
N LEU A 213 4.24 19.68 -10.11
CA LEU A 213 3.51 20.95 -10.18
C LEU A 213 3.96 21.82 -11.37
N ASP A 214 5.21 21.71 -11.82
CA ASP A 214 5.70 22.33 -13.05
C ASP A 214 5.05 21.67 -14.29
N ASP A 215 4.93 20.33 -14.31
CA ASP A 215 4.20 19.60 -15.36
C ASP A 215 2.71 20.03 -15.43
N VAL A 216 2.08 20.24 -14.27
CA VAL A 216 0.70 20.78 -14.23
C VAL A 216 0.64 22.19 -14.82
N ALA A 217 1.69 23.00 -14.68
CA ALA A 217 1.77 24.32 -15.30
C ALA A 217 1.82 24.22 -16.83
N ASP A 218 2.53 23.23 -17.38
CA ASP A 218 2.51 22.92 -18.83
C ASP A 218 1.09 22.61 -19.32
N THR A 219 0.37 21.78 -18.59
CA THR A 219 -1.02 21.50 -18.94
C THR A 219 -1.89 22.75 -18.83
N LEU A 220 -1.76 23.53 -17.75
CA LEU A 220 -2.49 24.78 -17.56
C LEU A 220 -2.26 25.76 -18.72
N GLU A 221 -1.02 25.92 -19.18
CA GLU A 221 -0.68 26.75 -20.34
C GLU A 221 -1.34 26.21 -21.61
N SER A 222 -1.27 24.89 -21.84
CA SER A 222 -1.80 24.26 -23.05
C SER A 222 -3.33 24.40 -23.21
N VAL A 223 -4.06 24.42 -22.09
CA VAL A 223 -5.53 24.49 -22.07
C VAL A 223 -6.07 25.91 -21.94
N ASN A 224 -5.18 26.92 -21.86
CA ASN A 224 -5.57 28.29 -21.63
C ASN A 224 -5.15 29.23 -22.77
N THR A 225 -5.94 30.28 -22.99
CA THR A 225 -5.67 31.33 -23.99
C THR A 225 -5.84 32.73 -23.41
N ASP A 226 -6.25 32.85 -22.15
CA ASP A 226 -6.41 34.13 -21.46
C ASP A 226 -5.03 34.71 -21.11
N PRO A 227 -4.66 35.89 -21.63
CA PRO A 227 -3.33 36.47 -21.40
C PRO A 227 -3.04 36.78 -19.92
N GLY A 228 -4.07 37.05 -19.11
CA GLY A 228 -3.92 37.30 -17.68
C GLY A 228 -3.55 36.02 -16.94
N ILE A 229 -4.27 34.92 -17.20
CA ILE A 229 -3.96 33.63 -16.58
C ILE A 229 -2.60 33.09 -17.06
N LEU A 230 -2.27 33.25 -18.35
CA LEU A 230 -0.96 32.85 -18.87
C LEU A 230 0.19 33.60 -18.15
N ALA A 231 0.04 34.89 -17.87
CA ALA A 231 1.02 35.64 -17.08
C ALA A 231 1.12 35.14 -15.63
N GLU A 232 0.01 34.72 -15.03
CA GLU A 232 0.00 34.13 -13.68
C GLU A 232 0.63 32.73 -13.63
N ILE A 233 0.50 31.93 -14.69
CA ILE A 233 1.15 30.61 -14.85
C ILE A 233 2.67 30.80 -14.97
N GLU A 234 3.13 31.74 -15.78
CA GLU A 234 4.57 32.03 -15.92
C GLU A 234 5.18 32.47 -14.57
N ALA A 235 4.52 33.39 -13.87
CA ALA A 235 4.95 33.81 -12.53
C ALA A 235 4.88 32.69 -11.49
N PHE A 236 4.08 31.65 -11.72
CA PHE A 236 4.06 30.46 -10.89
C PHE A 236 5.28 29.56 -11.19
N ARG A 237 5.62 29.31 -12.46
CA ARG A 237 6.82 28.55 -12.83
C ARG A 237 8.10 29.17 -12.30
N GLU A 238 8.25 30.50 -12.43
CA GLU A 238 9.40 31.22 -11.87
C GLU A 238 9.53 30.96 -10.35
N ARG A 239 8.42 31.03 -9.62
CA ARG A 239 8.40 30.69 -8.18
C ARG A 239 8.70 29.22 -7.89
N VAL A 240 8.28 28.28 -8.73
CA VAL A 240 8.64 26.86 -8.59
C VAL A 240 10.14 26.68 -8.74
N GLY A 241 10.76 27.37 -9.71
CA GLY A 241 12.22 27.44 -9.84
C GLY A 241 12.90 28.01 -8.60
N ASP A 242 12.46 29.17 -8.11
CA ASP A 242 12.98 29.78 -6.87
C ASP A 242 12.84 28.85 -5.65
N HIS A 243 11.77 28.06 -5.59
CA HIS A 243 11.56 27.06 -4.55
C HIS A 243 12.54 25.90 -4.67
N LYS A 244 12.82 25.38 -5.88
CA LYS A 244 13.84 24.34 -6.09
C LYS A 244 15.21 24.83 -5.64
N ASP A 245 15.59 26.04 -6.02
CA ASP A 245 16.83 26.68 -5.58
C ASP A 245 16.89 26.80 -4.05
N THR A 246 15.80 27.23 -3.43
CA THR A 246 15.70 27.33 -1.97
C THR A 246 15.86 25.97 -1.28
N VAL A 247 15.25 24.91 -1.81
CA VAL A 247 15.38 23.54 -1.28
C VAL A 247 16.82 23.04 -1.37
N ASN A 248 17.47 23.25 -2.52
CA ASN A 248 18.88 22.88 -2.73
C ASN A 248 19.80 23.62 -1.76
N ASP A 249 19.57 24.92 -1.53
CA ASP A 249 20.36 25.74 -0.61
C ASP A 249 20.16 25.41 0.87
N LEU A 250 18.99 24.87 1.27
CA LEU A 250 18.68 24.57 2.67
C LEU A 250 19.69 23.61 3.31
N GLY A 251 20.21 22.63 2.56
CA GLY A 251 21.22 21.69 3.08
C GLY A 251 22.51 22.39 3.49
N LYS A 252 22.94 23.37 2.70
CA LYS A 252 24.11 24.20 3.03
C LYS A 252 23.82 25.16 4.18
N ARG A 253 22.64 25.76 4.23
CA ARG A 253 22.22 26.63 5.35
C ARG A 253 22.15 25.86 6.68
N LEU A 254 21.76 24.58 6.64
CA LEU A 254 21.83 23.66 7.79
C LEU A 254 23.28 23.42 8.21
N GLU A 255 24.16 23.09 7.26
CA GLU A 255 25.59 22.86 7.51
C GLU A 255 26.29 24.09 8.11
N ASP A 256 25.98 25.27 7.59
CA ASP A 256 26.52 26.55 8.05
C ASP A 256 25.87 27.03 9.37
N GLY A 257 24.88 26.31 9.90
CA GLY A 257 24.19 26.63 11.16
C GLY A 257 23.29 27.87 11.08
N GLN A 258 22.89 28.28 9.87
CA GLN A 258 22.02 29.43 9.63
C GLN A 258 20.54 29.11 9.90
N VAL A 259 20.16 27.84 9.75
CA VAL A 259 18.84 27.32 10.11
C VAL A 259 19.02 26.05 10.95
N GLY A 260 18.13 25.82 11.91
CA GLY A 260 18.09 24.57 12.66
C GLY A 260 17.31 23.48 11.91
N PRO A 261 17.50 22.19 12.23
CA PRO A 261 16.79 21.09 11.57
C PRO A 261 15.27 21.21 11.57
N ALA A 262 14.65 21.63 12.69
CA ALA A 262 13.20 21.80 12.78
C ALA A 262 12.72 22.90 11.81
N GLN A 263 13.42 24.03 11.80
CA GLN A 263 13.10 25.15 10.92
C GLN A 263 13.27 24.78 9.45
N ALA A 264 14.27 23.96 9.12
CA ALA A 264 14.45 23.47 7.75
C ALA A 264 13.29 22.55 7.31
N LEU A 265 12.83 21.63 8.18
CA LEU A 265 11.65 20.80 7.90
C LEU A 265 10.37 21.65 7.73
N GLU A 266 10.19 22.68 8.57
CA GLU A 266 9.09 23.64 8.46
C GLU A 266 9.16 24.47 7.17
N GLU A 267 10.37 24.80 6.71
CA GLU A 267 10.55 25.50 5.44
C GLU A 267 10.19 24.60 4.25
N LEU A 268 10.53 23.31 4.29
CA LEU A 268 10.06 22.34 3.30
C LEU A 268 8.51 22.27 3.30
N ASP A 269 7.87 22.28 4.48
CA ASP A 269 6.40 22.30 4.60
C ASP A 269 5.79 23.54 3.96
N ARG A 270 6.42 24.70 4.22
CA ARG A 270 5.99 25.99 3.68
C ARG A 270 6.07 25.99 2.15
N ILE A 271 7.21 25.58 1.60
CA ILE A 271 7.45 25.56 0.14
C ILE A 271 6.41 24.70 -0.57
N THR A 272 6.25 23.44 -0.16
CA THR A 272 5.28 22.55 -0.80
C THR A 272 3.84 23.06 -0.59
N GLY A 273 3.52 23.58 0.59
CA GLY A 273 2.19 24.13 0.89
C GLY A 273 1.83 25.33 0.02
N GLU A 274 2.74 26.26 -0.17
CA GLU A 274 2.56 27.45 -1.02
C GLU A 274 2.43 27.07 -2.49
N ALA A 275 3.32 26.21 -3.00
CA ALA A 275 3.26 25.76 -4.39
C ALA A 275 1.92 25.07 -4.69
N ARG A 276 1.52 24.10 -3.85
CA ARG A 276 0.26 23.36 -3.98
C ARG A 276 -0.98 24.25 -3.90
N ALA A 277 -1.02 25.18 -2.94
CA ALA A 277 -2.11 26.12 -2.81
C ALA A 277 -2.25 26.97 -4.07
N ARG A 278 -1.12 27.46 -4.59
CA ARG A 278 -1.10 28.29 -5.79
C ARG A 278 -1.53 27.52 -7.04
N THR A 279 -1.11 26.26 -7.19
CA THR A 279 -1.58 25.40 -8.29
C THR A 279 -3.09 25.18 -8.22
N ALA A 280 -3.64 24.93 -7.04
CA ALA A 280 -5.09 24.76 -6.86
C ALA A 280 -5.87 26.03 -7.26
N GLU A 281 -5.36 27.21 -6.92
CA GLU A 281 -5.93 28.50 -7.35
C GLU A 281 -5.93 28.65 -8.88
N LEU A 282 -4.82 28.32 -9.54
CA LEU A 282 -4.69 28.41 -11.00
C LEU A 282 -5.59 27.41 -11.73
N ILE A 283 -5.72 26.18 -11.20
CA ILE A 283 -6.68 25.19 -11.70
C ILE A 283 -8.10 25.74 -11.59
N GLU A 284 -8.50 26.25 -10.42
CA GLU A 284 -9.86 26.78 -10.24
C GLU A 284 -10.13 27.97 -11.17
N ALA A 285 -9.18 28.89 -11.31
CA ALA A 285 -9.30 30.03 -12.21
C ALA A 285 -9.44 29.60 -13.67
N THR A 286 -8.61 28.66 -14.12
CA THR A 286 -8.62 28.12 -15.50
C THR A 286 -9.93 27.38 -15.79
N LEU A 287 -10.42 26.58 -14.85
CA LEU A 287 -11.68 25.86 -15.04
C LEU A 287 -12.89 26.79 -15.00
N ALA A 288 -12.83 27.89 -14.24
CA ALA A 288 -13.92 28.87 -14.15
C ALA A 288 -14.07 29.71 -15.44
N THR A 289 -12.99 29.92 -16.20
CA THR A 289 -13.04 30.67 -17.46
C THR A 289 -13.52 29.83 -18.64
N ASP A 290 -13.37 28.50 -18.60
CA ASP A 290 -13.86 27.60 -19.66
C ASP A 290 -15.38 27.35 -19.57
N ALA A 291 -16.14 28.21 -20.25
CA ALA A 291 -17.59 28.09 -20.38
C ALA A 291 -18.06 27.01 -21.39
N SER A 292 -17.17 26.20 -21.96
CA SER A 292 -17.57 25.13 -22.87
C SER A 292 -18.31 24.00 -22.14
N PRO A 293 -19.07 23.13 -22.84
CA PRO A 293 -19.65 21.94 -22.23
C PRO A 293 -18.61 21.00 -21.58
N ARG A 294 -17.37 20.99 -22.10
CA ARG A 294 -16.26 20.22 -21.54
C ARG A 294 -15.70 20.89 -20.29
N GLY A 295 -15.42 22.19 -20.35
CA GLY A 295 -15.01 22.99 -19.19
C GLY A 295 -15.97 22.89 -18.02
N ARG A 296 -17.28 22.96 -18.27
CA ARG A 296 -18.30 22.74 -17.22
C ARG A 296 -18.21 21.37 -16.56
N ARG A 297 -17.88 20.30 -17.30
CA ARG A 297 -17.67 18.97 -16.72
C ARG A 297 -16.40 18.92 -15.87
N ARG A 298 -15.29 19.48 -16.36
CA ARG A 298 -14.05 19.57 -15.59
C ARG A 298 -14.23 20.37 -14.31
N TYR A 299 -14.92 21.51 -14.37
CA TYR A 299 -15.27 22.32 -13.20
C TYR A 299 -16.21 21.57 -12.23
N ALA A 300 -17.20 20.84 -12.73
CA ALA A 300 -18.06 20.00 -11.89
C ALA A 300 -17.27 18.87 -11.20
N ARG A 301 -16.30 18.26 -11.90
CA ARG A 301 -15.39 17.27 -11.32
C ARG A 301 -14.52 17.89 -10.22
N TRP A 302 -13.95 19.07 -10.45
CA TRP A 302 -13.17 19.83 -9.46
C TRP A 302 -13.97 20.17 -8.19
N LYS A 303 -15.22 20.62 -8.34
CA LYS A 303 -16.06 21.04 -7.19
C LYS A 303 -16.83 19.90 -6.51
N GLY A 304 -16.91 18.72 -7.13
CA GLY A 304 -17.87 17.69 -6.74
C GLY A 304 -17.37 16.26 -6.89
N GLU A 305 -17.32 15.73 -8.11
CA GLU A 305 -17.08 14.30 -8.37
C GLU A 305 -15.71 13.83 -7.85
N GLY A 306 -14.71 14.70 -7.93
CA GLY A 306 -13.35 14.42 -7.48
C GLY A 306 -12.65 13.32 -8.29
N ILE A 307 -11.45 13.00 -7.86
CA ILE A 307 -10.67 11.85 -8.35
C ILE A 307 -10.48 10.90 -7.18
N SER A 308 -10.65 9.60 -7.41
CA SER A 308 -10.31 8.60 -6.40
C SER A 308 -8.79 8.47 -6.31
N LEU A 309 -8.27 8.57 -5.09
CA LEU A 309 -6.87 8.31 -4.83
C LEU A 309 -6.57 6.82 -4.98
N SER A 310 -5.40 6.55 -5.52
CA SER A 310 -4.79 5.23 -5.64
C SER A 310 -3.29 5.33 -5.43
N ALA A 311 -2.61 4.24 -5.07
CA ALA A 311 -1.14 4.25 -4.97
C ALA A 311 -0.47 4.85 -6.23
N ALA A 312 -0.98 4.50 -7.42
CA ALA A 312 -0.46 4.95 -8.71
C ALA A 312 -0.58 6.45 -9.01
N ASN A 313 -1.33 7.23 -8.21
CA ASN A 313 -1.48 8.66 -8.44
C ASN A 313 -1.22 9.51 -7.18
N ALA A 314 -0.74 8.90 -6.10
CA ALA A 314 -0.61 9.55 -4.81
C ALA A 314 0.63 9.15 -4.01
N GLU A 315 1.24 7.99 -4.28
CA GLU A 315 2.53 7.62 -3.70
C GLU A 315 3.67 8.29 -4.46
N TYR A 316 4.73 8.63 -3.74
CA TYR A 316 5.98 9.13 -4.29
C TYR A 316 6.78 7.98 -4.89
N ASP A 317 7.51 8.30 -5.97
CA ASP A 317 8.27 7.30 -6.72
C ASP A 317 9.60 6.95 -6.04
N GLY A 318 10.14 7.87 -5.23
CA GLY A 318 11.41 7.64 -4.52
C GLY A 318 12.63 7.94 -5.36
N CYS A 319 12.47 8.76 -6.40
CA CYS A 319 13.56 9.23 -7.23
C CYS A 319 13.33 10.68 -7.63
N TYR A 320 14.40 11.48 -7.62
CA TYR A 320 14.37 12.86 -8.12
C TYR A 320 15.68 13.20 -8.84
N TRP A 321 15.62 14.14 -9.77
CA TRP A 321 16.82 14.64 -10.45
C TRP A 321 17.57 15.64 -9.56
N SER A 322 18.87 15.44 -9.36
CA SER A 322 19.73 16.41 -8.68
C SER A 322 20.66 17.09 -9.68
N GLU A 323 20.50 18.40 -9.82
CA GLU A 323 21.38 19.21 -10.67
C GLU A 323 22.85 19.18 -10.21
N ASP A 324 23.08 19.27 -8.89
CA ASP A 324 24.41 19.19 -8.30
C ASP A 324 25.12 17.85 -8.58
N ALA A 325 24.36 16.75 -8.61
CA ALA A 325 24.89 15.43 -8.87
C ALA A 325 24.90 15.07 -10.38
N ASP A 326 24.20 15.84 -11.21
CA ASP A 326 23.93 15.55 -12.62
C ASP A 326 23.42 14.10 -12.82
N ASN A 327 22.55 13.65 -11.91
CA ASN A 327 22.01 12.29 -11.92
C ASN A 327 20.72 12.17 -11.09
N ASP A 328 19.96 11.09 -11.35
CA ASP A 328 18.86 10.67 -10.50
C ASP A 328 19.37 10.22 -9.12
N ILE A 329 18.69 10.68 -8.08
CA ILE A 329 18.91 10.31 -6.69
C ILE A 329 17.75 9.43 -6.22
N GLU A 330 18.04 8.18 -5.92
CA GLU A 330 17.10 7.26 -5.28
C GLU A 330 17.06 7.49 -3.77
N TYR A 331 15.86 7.44 -3.20
CA TYR A 331 15.63 7.49 -1.76
C TYR A 331 14.44 6.60 -1.37
N ASN A 332 14.22 6.39 -0.08
CA ASN A 332 13.07 5.64 0.42
C ASN A 332 12.00 6.60 0.96
N PRO A 333 10.90 6.85 0.23
CA PRO A 333 9.82 7.73 0.69
C PRO A 333 9.22 7.31 2.04
N SER A 334 9.09 6.01 2.25
CA SER A 334 8.52 5.44 3.48
C SER A 334 9.35 5.76 4.72
N ALA A 335 10.63 6.11 4.57
CA ALA A 335 11.58 6.38 5.66
C ALA A 335 11.87 7.87 5.89
N THR A 336 11.16 8.77 5.19
CA THR A 336 11.24 10.23 5.41
C THR A 336 10.71 10.63 6.79
N ILE A 337 11.15 11.75 7.34
CA ILE A 337 10.71 12.26 8.65
C ILE A 337 9.29 12.80 8.57
N ARG A 338 8.97 13.51 7.48
CA ARG A 338 7.62 13.99 7.17
C ARG A 338 6.61 12.84 7.05
N LEU A 339 5.34 13.17 7.24
CA LEU A 339 4.24 12.23 7.05
C LEU A 339 3.70 12.35 5.62
N ILE A 340 3.92 11.30 4.83
CA ILE A 340 3.51 11.22 3.42
C ILE A 340 2.72 9.93 3.14
N THR A 341 2.11 9.82 1.96
CA THR A 341 1.32 8.65 1.51
C THR A 341 2.02 7.30 1.65
N ASN A 342 3.34 7.23 1.40
CA ASN A 342 4.13 6.00 1.53
C ASN A 342 4.32 5.55 3.00
N SER A 343 4.02 6.41 3.98
CA SER A 343 4.30 6.16 5.40
C SER A 343 3.40 5.09 6.00
N ALA A 344 3.92 4.37 7.01
CA ALA A 344 3.16 3.34 7.72
C ALA A 344 1.86 3.88 8.33
N GLY A 345 0.75 3.18 8.11
CA GLY A 345 -0.54 3.52 8.69
C GLY A 345 -1.28 4.66 8.02
N VAL A 346 -0.75 5.20 6.93
CA VAL A 346 -1.47 6.12 6.06
C VAL A 346 -2.37 5.32 5.13
N ASP A 347 -3.66 5.59 5.21
CA ASP A 347 -4.71 4.93 4.43
C ASP A 347 -5.48 5.98 3.63
N PHE A 348 -5.34 5.91 2.31
CA PHE A 348 -5.89 6.89 1.38
C PHE A 348 -6.59 6.26 0.16
N GLU A 349 -6.42 4.96 -0.07
CA GLU A 349 -6.96 4.27 -1.25
C GLU A 349 -8.49 4.45 -1.31
N GLY A 350 -9.01 4.84 -2.47
CA GLY A 350 -10.45 5.06 -2.65
C GLY A 350 -11.00 6.37 -2.09
N ARG A 351 -10.18 7.17 -1.37
CA ARG A 351 -10.61 8.47 -0.85
C ARG A 351 -10.63 9.53 -1.95
N PRO A 352 -11.49 10.56 -1.84
CA PRO A 352 -11.46 11.68 -2.77
C PRO A 352 -10.15 12.45 -2.65
N ALA A 353 -9.55 12.76 -3.79
CA ALA A 353 -8.29 13.48 -3.89
C ALA A 353 -8.47 14.97 -3.53
N PRO A 354 -7.72 15.51 -2.56
CA PRO A 354 -7.85 16.90 -2.15
C PRO A 354 -7.36 17.86 -3.23
N ALA A 355 -7.95 19.05 -3.32
CA ALA A 355 -7.53 20.07 -4.30
C ALA A 355 -6.06 20.48 -4.18
N THR A 356 -5.50 20.44 -2.97
CA THR A 356 -4.14 20.89 -2.67
C THR A 356 -3.14 19.74 -2.54
N GLY A 357 -3.51 18.48 -2.75
CA GLY A 357 -2.55 17.38 -2.54
C GLY A 357 -2.13 17.20 -1.08
N VAL A 358 -2.99 17.59 -0.13
CA VAL A 358 -2.78 17.38 1.31
C VAL A 358 -4.03 16.78 1.93
N LEU A 359 -3.91 15.59 2.50
CA LEU A 359 -4.92 15.01 3.38
C LEU A 359 -4.70 15.54 4.81
N VAL A 360 -5.80 15.76 5.54
CA VAL A 360 -5.73 16.16 6.95
C VAL A 360 -6.04 14.95 7.82
N ALA A 361 -5.06 14.48 8.59
CA ALA A 361 -5.25 13.47 9.62
C ALA A 361 -5.14 14.13 11.01
N GLY A 362 -6.29 14.47 11.58
CA GLY A 362 -6.32 15.21 12.85
C GLY A 362 -5.75 16.62 12.69
N ARG A 363 -4.56 16.87 13.25
CA ARG A 363 -3.88 18.18 13.22
C ARG A 363 -2.69 18.26 12.26
N SER A 364 -2.35 17.16 11.59
CA SER A 364 -1.13 17.09 10.79
C SER A 364 -1.43 16.86 9.31
N PRO A 365 -0.67 17.51 8.41
CA PRO A 365 -0.78 17.27 6.98
C PRO A 365 -0.20 15.90 6.63
N ILE A 366 -0.83 15.23 5.67
CA ILE A 366 -0.29 14.08 4.96
C ILE A 366 -0.15 14.50 3.50
N TYR A 367 1.09 14.58 3.04
CA TYR A 367 1.39 14.99 1.67
C TYR A 367 1.23 13.81 0.71
N LEU A 368 0.62 14.08 -0.44
CA LEU A 368 0.47 13.13 -1.54
C LEU A 368 1.20 13.69 -2.76
N LEU A 369 1.81 12.83 -3.56
CA LEU A 369 2.33 13.24 -4.84
C LEU A 369 1.16 13.79 -5.69
N PRO A 370 1.17 15.07 -6.13
CA PRO A 370 0.00 15.72 -6.72
C PRO A 370 -0.26 15.34 -8.19
N MET A 371 0.17 14.17 -8.66
CA MET A 371 0.08 13.76 -10.08
C MET A 371 -1.36 13.74 -10.61
N TYR A 372 -2.34 13.46 -9.74
CA TYR A 372 -3.74 13.47 -10.14
C TYR A 372 -4.27 14.87 -10.50
N LEU A 373 -3.57 15.97 -10.15
CA LEU A 373 -4.05 17.32 -10.42
C LEU A 373 -4.18 17.59 -11.92
N ASP A 374 -3.28 17.06 -12.73
CA ASP A 374 -3.33 17.15 -14.18
C ASP A 374 -4.65 16.61 -14.77
N ARG A 375 -5.16 15.52 -14.17
CA ARG A 375 -6.42 14.90 -14.59
C ARG A 375 -7.63 15.79 -14.36
N TYR A 376 -7.56 16.87 -13.58
CA TYR A 376 -8.65 17.86 -13.52
C TYR A 376 -8.68 18.78 -14.75
N LEU A 377 -7.57 18.92 -15.45
CA LEU A 377 -7.43 19.76 -16.65
C LEU A 377 -7.67 18.96 -17.94
N SER A 378 -7.42 17.65 -17.89
CA SER A 378 -7.64 16.73 -19.01
C SER A 378 -9.12 16.34 -19.21
N ASP A 379 -9.51 16.08 -20.46
CA ASP A 379 -10.87 15.67 -20.82
C ASP A 379 -11.14 14.18 -20.53
N ASP A 380 -10.09 13.35 -20.54
CA ASP A 380 -10.16 11.91 -20.30
C ASP A 380 -9.78 11.60 -18.84
N VAL A 381 -10.66 10.90 -18.14
CA VAL A 381 -10.30 10.22 -16.88
C VAL A 381 -10.25 8.76 -17.26
N ASP A 382 -9.10 8.10 -17.13
CA ASP A 382 -9.04 6.66 -17.38
C ASP A 382 -10.15 5.97 -16.57
N GLU A 383 -11.10 5.34 -17.25
CA GLU A 383 -12.14 4.46 -16.67
C GLU A 383 -11.49 3.17 -16.15
N ALA A 384 -10.49 3.28 -15.27
CA ALA A 384 -9.97 2.16 -14.49
C ALA A 384 -10.66 2.16 -13.12
N GLY A 385 -11.96 1.84 -13.14
CA GLY A 385 -12.75 1.76 -11.91
C GLY A 385 -14.25 1.55 -12.10
N GLU A 386 -14.72 1.09 -13.26
CA GLU A 386 -16.11 0.65 -13.42
C GLU A 386 -16.35 -0.67 -12.67
N GLY A 387 -16.56 -0.57 -11.36
CA GLY A 387 -17.37 -1.52 -10.61
C GLY A 387 -18.85 -1.31 -10.91
N SER A 388 -19.25 -1.50 -12.17
CA SER A 388 -20.66 -1.57 -12.56
C SER A 388 -21.37 -2.68 -11.78
N SER A 389 -22.32 -2.30 -10.94
CA SER A 389 -23.38 -3.19 -10.48
C SER A 389 -24.42 -3.32 -11.60
N PRO A 390 -24.77 -4.52 -12.07
CA PRO A 390 -26.07 -4.75 -12.68
C PRO A 390 -27.02 -5.34 -11.63
N THR A 391 -28.18 -4.68 -11.54
CA THR A 391 -29.50 -5.12 -11.08
C THR A 391 -29.68 -6.57 -10.62
#